data_AF-D2W4Q1-F1
#
_entry.id   AF-D2W4Q1-F1
#
_cell.length_a   1.000
_cell.length_b   1.000
_cell.length_c   1.000
_cell.angle_alpha   90.00
_cell.angle_beta   90.00
_cell.angle_gamma   90.00
#
_symmetry.space_group_name_H-M   'P 1'
#
loop_
_entity.id
_entity.type
_entity.pdbx_description
1 polymer ?
#
loop_
_entity_poly.entity_id
_entity_poly.type
_entity_poly.pdbx_seq_one_letter_code
_entity_poly.pdbx_strand_id
1 'polypeptide(L)'
;MSTLTKQQFYETLVHTWWPEDKITTFNKCRVLVCGMGGLGLEVAKNLLQNGIEQLTLMDSKMVSYEDLADFYSIVADSKEEEVIGRNRAERAMIVLNGLNPFAKINVKDGQVDSLAGDVQFLKEFDFVICTEHSLSSLIDLAQICHDNNIKFVASDMKGLSSLIFYDMGEHKIKDLNPGFKEGCSIKDIVNGNPTKIDLFPDDEFNKEEGMNVHQNIVFRNVRGMTELNEHKAVRIKSKIGNRVVVDLDSTNFGKFELGDGSAYFMK
;
A
#
# COMPACT_ATOMS: atom_id res chain seq x y z
N MET A 1 -25.24 -6.79 -11.26
CA MET A 1 -23.89 -6.83 -10.65
C MET A 1 -24.07 -6.41 -9.21
N SER A 2 -23.73 -7.25 -8.23
CA SER A 2 -23.82 -6.87 -6.82
C SER A 2 -22.79 -5.77 -6.55
N THR A 3 -23.23 -4.59 -6.11
CA THR A 3 -22.35 -3.53 -5.65
C THR A 3 -21.54 -4.07 -4.47
N LEU A 4 -20.21 -4.17 -4.61
CA LEU A 4 -19.34 -4.55 -3.49
C LEU A 4 -19.62 -3.61 -2.31
N THR A 5 -19.77 -4.17 -1.11
CA THR A 5 -19.84 -3.35 0.10
C THR A 5 -18.48 -2.71 0.36
N LYS A 6 -18.45 -1.59 1.09
CA LYS A 6 -17.20 -0.94 1.50
C LYS A 6 -16.25 -1.92 2.17
N GLN A 7 -16.79 -2.75 3.04
CA GLN A 7 -16.05 -3.82 3.72
C GLN A 7 -15.44 -4.81 2.72
N GLN A 8 -16.21 -5.34 1.76
CA GLN A 8 -15.71 -6.30 0.78
C GLN A 8 -14.63 -5.70 -0.14
N PHE A 9 -14.74 -4.42 -0.50
CA PHE A 9 -13.70 -3.75 -1.29
C PHE A 9 -12.38 -3.72 -0.51
N TYR A 10 -12.41 -3.30 0.76
CA TYR A 10 -11.20 -3.20 1.59
C TYR A 10 -10.66 -4.55 2.06
N GLU A 11 -11.50 -5.58 2.22
CA GLU A 11 -11.06 -6.95 2.53
C GLU A 11 -10.10 -7.49 1.46
N THR A 12 -10.29 -7.14 0.18
CA THR A 12 -9.34 -7.53 -0.88
C THR A 12 -7.95 -6.87 -0.72
N LEU A 13 -7.90 -5.69 -0.11
CA LEU A 13 -6.65 -4.96 0.19
C LEU A 13 -5.96 -5.50 1.45
N VAL A 14 -6.73 -5.93 2.46
CA VAL A 14 -6.24 -6.54 3.71
C VAL A 14 -5.43 -7.82 3.45
N HIS A 15 -5.81 -8.59 2.43
CA HIS A 15 -5.12 -9.85 2.13
C HIS A 15 -3.71 -9.66 1.53
N THR A 16 -3.38 -8.48 1.03
CA THR A 16 -2.21 -8.32 0.17
C THR A 16 -1.01 -7.68 0.89
N TRP A 17 -1.20 -6.68 1.78
CA TRP A 17 -0.04 -5.97 2.38
C TRP A 17 -0.21 -5.48 3.82
N TRP A 18 -1.44 -5.27 4.34
CA TRP A 18 -1.64 -4.55 5.61
C TRP A 18 -2.70 -5.16 6.55
N PRO A 19 -2.46 -5.15 7.88
CA PRO A 19 -3.49 -5.41 8.89
C PRO A 19 -4.69 -4.45 8.79
N GLU A 20 -5.86 -4.90 9.22
CA GLU A 20 -7.14 -4.16 9.12
C GLU A 20 -7.10 -2.78 9.80
N ASP A 21 -6.41 -2.64 10.94
CA ASP A 21 -6.26 -1.37 11.64
C ASP A 21 -5.41 -0.36 10.85
N LYS A 22 -4.41 -0.84 10.11
CA LYS A 22 -3.55 -0.01 9.25
C LYS A 22 -4.29 0.48 8.03
N ILE A 23 -5.03 -0.39 7.34
CA ILE A 23 -5.86 0.01 6.19
C ILE A 23 -6.91 1.03 6.62
N THR A 24 -7.60 0.79 7.75
CA THR A 24 -8.60 1.75 8.25
C THR A 24 -7.99 3.12 8.54
N THR A 25 -6.74 3.16 9.04
CA THR A 25 -6.00 4.41 9.27
C THR A 25 -5.61 5.06 7.95
N PHE A 26 -5.02 4.30 7.03
CA PHE A 26 -4.59 4.76 5.72
C PHE A 26 -5.75 5.36 4.91
N ASN A 27 -6.87 4.65 4.81
CA ASN A 27 -8.04 5.07 4.04
C ASN A 27 -8.54 6.46 4.44
N LYS A 28 -8.43 6.80 5.74
CA LYS A 28 -8.90 8.06 6.30
C LYS A 28 -7.91 9.23 6.14
N CYS A 29 -6.68 8.96 5.71
CA CYS A 29 -5.70 10.01 5.45
C CYS A 29 -6.21 10.95 4.34
N ARG A 30 -6.08 12.25 4.59
CA ARG A 30 -6.37 13.31 3.62
C ARG A 30 -5.09 13.65 2.89
N VAL A 31 -5.05 13.41 1.58
CA VAL A 31 -3.86 13.55 0.77
C VAL A 31 -4.05 14.65 -0.27
N LEU A 32 -3.11 15.59 -0.34
CA LEU A 32 -2.97 16.55 -1.43
C LEU A 32 -1.84 16.10 -2.36
N VAL A 33 -2.10 16.00 -3.66
CA VAL A 33 -1.07 15.75 -4.68
C VAL A 33 -0.97 16.96 -5.60
N CYS A 34 0.21 17.58 -5.63
CA CYS A 34 0.52 18.77 -6.42
C CYS A 34 1.38 18.40 -7.63
N GLY A 35 0.87 18.66 -8.83
CA GLY A 35 1.44 18.24 -10.11
C GLY A 35 0.82 16.94 -10.59
N MET A 36 0.20 16.97 -11.77
CA MET A 36 -0.62 15.90 -12.37
C MET A 36 -0.14 15.56 -13.78
N GLY A 37 1.17 15.63 -14.04
CA GLY A 37 1.76 14.88 -15.15
C GLY A 37 1.92 13.40 -14.79
N GLY A 38 2.74 12.66 -15.55
CA GLY A 38 2.71 11.19 -15.51
C GLY A 38 3.01 10.60 -14.12
N LEU A 39 3.99 11.14 -13.41
CA LEU A 39 4.35 10.66 -12.07
C LEU A 39 3.26 10.94 -11.03
N GLY A 40 2.75 12.17 -10.98
CA GLY A 40 1.70 12.56 -10.02
C GLY A 40 0.41 11.77 -10.22
N LEU A 41 0.08 11.47 -11.48
CA LEU A 41 -1.09 10.68 -11.83
C LEU A 41 -0.96 9.20 -11.43
N GLU A 42 0.22 8.61 -11.61
CA GLU A 42 0.54 7.26 -11.11
C GLU A 42 0.49 7.17 -9.58
N VAL A 43 1.01 8.19 -8.89
CA VAL A 43 0.88 8.30 -7.43
C VAL A 43 -0.59 8.32 -7.02
N ALA A 44 -1.39 9.20 -7.62
CA ALA A 44 -2.82 9.33 -7.32
C ALA A 44 -3.61 8.03 -7.60
N LYS A 45 -3.33 7.36 -8.73
CA LYS A 45 -3.91 6.06 -9.08
C LYS A 45 -3.63 5.01 -8.00
N ASN A 46 -2.36 4.89 -7.61
CA ASN A 46 -1.95 3.90 -6.60
C ASN A 46 -2.56 4.21 -5.23
N LEU A 47 -2.65 5.48 -4.82
CA LEU A 47 -3.31 5.87 -3.56
C LEU A 47 -4.79 5.44 -3.54
N LEU A 48 -5.51 5.66 -4.64
CA LEU A 48 -6.92 5.27 -4.76
C LEU A 48 -7.09 3.75 -4.77
N GLN A 49 -6.29 3.04 -5.56
CA GLN A 49 -6.32 1.57 -5.63
C GLN A 49 -5.99 0.92 -4.28
N ASN A 50 -5.11 1.54 -3.49
CA ASN A 50 -4.77 1.07 -2.14
C ASN A 50 -5.72 1.57 -1.05
N GLY A 51 -6.72 2.37 -1.40
CA GLY A 51 -7.85 2.61 -0.52
C GLY A 51 -8.04 4.01 0.06
N ILE A 52 -7.21 5.00 -0.30
CA ILE A 52 -7.42 6.40 0.12
C ILE A 52 -8.84 6.84 -0.21
N GLU A 53 -9.51 7.45 0.78
CA GLU A 53 -10.88 7.97 0.63
C GLU A 53 -10.92 9.47 0.41
N GLN A 54 -9.87 10.23 0.75
CA GLN A 54 -9.85 11.69 0.64
C GLN A 54 -8.61 12.15 -0.13
N LEU A 55 -8.80 12.45 -1.41
CA LEU A 55 -7.72 12.86 -2.31
C LEU A 55 -8.03 14.23 -2.91
N THR A 56 -7.07 15.14 -2.89
CA THR A 56 -7.16 16.43 -3.59
C THR A 56 -6.04 16.52 -4.60
N LEU A 57 -6.40 16.82 -5.84
CA LEU A 57 -5.47 16.98 -6.96
C LEU A 57 -5.29 18.46 -7.23
N MET A 58 -4.05 18.92 -7.34
CA MET A 58 -3.73 20.31 -7.66
C MET A 58 -2.73 20.39 -8.80
N ASP A 59 -3.08 21.12 -9.85
CA ASP A 59 -2.15 21.45 -10.93
C ASP A 59 -2.64 22.74 -11.62
N SER A 60 -1.71 23.58 -12.06
CA SER A 60 -2.00 24.78 -12.84
C SER A 60 -1.72 24.59 -14.34
N LYS A 61 -1.06 23.50 -14.72
CA LYS A 61 -0.69 23.24 -16.11
C LYS A 61 -1.87 22.68 -16.89
N MET A 62 -1.88 22.97 -18.18
CA MET A 62 -2.80 22.37 -19.14
C MET A 62 -2.20 21.08 -19.71
N VAL A 63 -3.06 20.16 -20.12
CA VAL A 63 -2.64 18.95 -20.83
C VAL A 63 -2.02 19.34 -22.17
N SER A 64 -0.79 18.88 -22.40
CA SER A 64 -0.05 19.04 -23.65
C SER A 64 0.14 17.68 -24.35
N TYR A 65 0.67 17.69 -25.56
CA TYR A 65 1.02 16.45 -26.26
C TYR A 65 2.16 15.66 -25.58
N GLU A 66 3.03 16.34 -24.81
CA GLU A 66 4.10 15.68 -24.05
C GLU A 66 3.51 14.80 -22.94
N ASP A 67 2.42 15.26 -22.31
CA ASP A 67 1.73 14.50 -21.26
C ASP A 67 1.13 13.19 -21.78
N LEU A 68 0.78 13.13 -23.07
CA LEU A 68 0.24 11.90 -23.69
C LEU A 68 1.30 10.80 -23.81
N ALA A 69 2.58 11.18 -23.94
CA ALA A 69 3.68 10.22 -23.98
C ALA A 69 3.96 9.66 -22.58
N ASP A 70 3.89 10.51 -21.55
CA ASP A 70 4.21 10.15 -20.17
C ASP A 70 3.05 9.41 -19.47
N PHE A 71 1.79 9.73 -19.81
CA PHE A 71 0.63 9.03 -19.27
C PHE A 71 -0.56 9.03 -20.25
N TYR A 72 -0.53 8.08 -21.20
CA TYR A 72 -1.57 7.92 -22.20
C TYR A 72 -2.98 7.69 -21.61
N SER A 73 -3.11 7.19 -20.37
CA SER A 73 -4.46 7.00 -19.80
C SER A 73 -5.20 8.31 -19.54
N ILE A 74 -4.53 9.47 -19.64
CA ILE A 74 -5.19 10.78 -19.61
C ILE A 74 -6.17 10.98 -20.79
N VAL A 75 -6.10 10.15 -21.84
CA VAL A 75 -7.06 10.12 -22.97
C VAL A 75 -7.91 8.84 -23.01
N ALA A 76 -7.93 8.01 -21.96
CA ALA A 76 -8.54 6.67 -22.00
C ALA A 76 -10.04 6.64 -22.38
N ASP A 77 -10.79 7.71 -22.11
CA ASP A 77 -12.24 7.83 -22.34
C ASP A 77 -12.60 8.99 -23.30
N SER A 78 -11.64 9.59 -24.00
CA SER A 78 -11.86 10.77 -24.86
C SER A 78 -10.87 10.83 -26.02
N LYS A 79 -11.17 11.63 -27.05
CA LYS A 79 -10.19 11.89 -28.12
C LYS A 79 -9.12 12.86 -27.63
N GLU A 80 -7.90 12.76 -28.17
CA GLU A 80 -6.79 13.65 -27.80
C GLU A 80 -7.16 15.13 -27.93
N GLU A 81 -7.80 15.50 -29.04
CA GLU A 81 -8.26 16.86 -29.36
C GLU A 81 -9.21 17.45 -28.30
N GLU A 82 -9.96 16.59 -27.61
CA GLU A 82 -10.92 17.00 -26.59
C GLU A 82 -10.26 17.21 -25.22
N VAL A 83 -9.05 16.67 -25.02
CA VAL A 83 -8.32 16.66 -23.75
C VAL A 83 -7.23 17.72 -23.71
N ILE A 84 -6.53 17.94 -24.83
CA ILE A 84 -5.48 18.96 -24.95
C ILE A 84 -6.02 20.34 -24.55
N GLY A 85 -5.26 21.07 -23.75
CA GLY A 85 -5.63 22.40 -23.28
C GLY A 85 -6.57 22.44 -22.07
N ARG A 86 -7.05 21.30 -21.57
CA ARG A 86 -7.75 21.24 -20.27
C ARG A 86 -6.77 21.23 -19.11
N ASN A 87 -7.21 21.63 -17.92
CA ASN A 87 -6.40 21.54 -16.71
C ASN A 87 -6.06 20.07 -16.40
N ARG A 88 -4.80 19.77 -16.07
CA ARG A 88 -4.34 18.41 -15.80
C ARG A 88 -5.02 17.77 -14.60
N ALA A 89 -5.23 18.50 -13.51
CA ALA A 89 -5.88 17.98 -12.30
C ALA A 89 -7.37 17.69 -12.51
N GLU A 90 -8.08 18.56 -13.23
CA GLU A 90 -9.47 18.31 -13.63
C GLU A 90 -9.56 17.06 -14.50
N ARG A 91 -8.64 16.91 -15.44
CA ARG A 91 -8.63 15.76 -16.32
C ARG A 91 -8.26 14.46 -15.60
N ALA A 92 -7.25 14.50 -14.75
CA ALA A 92 -6.84 13.39 -13.90
C ALA A 92 -8.01 12.88 -13.05
N MET A 93 -8.81 13.80 -12.47
CA MET A 93 -9.98 13.43 -11.68
C MET A 93 -10.98 12.59 -12.47
N ILE A 94 -11.25 12.93 -13.73
CA ILE A 94 -12.17 12.16 -14.60
C ILE A 94 -11.67 10.72 -14.79
N VAL A 95 -10.36 10.56 -15.08
CA VAL A 95 -9.75 9.26 -15.36
C VAL A 95 -9.61 8.39 -14.11
N LEU A 96 -9.32 9.02 -12.96
CA LEU A 96 -9.17 8.35 -11.68
C LEU A 96 -10.51 8.04 -11.01
N ASN A 97 -11.58 8.69 -11.44
CA ASN A 97 -12.91 8.48 -10.90
C ASN A 97 -13.36 7.03 -11.10
N GLY A 98 -13.86 6.40 -10.03
CA GLY A 98 -14.30 5.02 -10.06
C GLY A 98 -13.24 3.96 -9.74
N LEU A 99 -11.95 4.34 -9.60
CA LEU A 99 -10.93 3.41 -9.07
C LEU A 99 -11.20 3.00 -7.62
N ASN A 100 -11.72 3.94 -6.83
CA ASN A 100 -12.25 3.67 -5.50
C ASN A 100 -13.64 4.33 -5.39
N PRO A 101 -14.75 3.56 -5.36
CA PRO A 101 -16.10 4.11 -5.29
C PRO A 101 -16.41 4.81 -3.96
N PHE A 102 -15.54 4.66 -2.96
CA PHE A 102 -15.66 5.32 -1.65
C PHE A 102 -14.77 6.55 -1.52
N ALA A 103 -13.95 6.85 -2.54
CA ALA A 103 -13.09 8.02 -2.53
C ALA A 103 -13.82 9.28 -2.96
N LYS A 104 -13.55 10.36 -2.25
CA LYS A 104 -13.86 11.73 -2.65
C LYS A 104 -12.60 12.34 -3.25
N ILE A 105 -12.67 12.65 -4.54
CA ILE A 105 -11.59 13.34 -5.27
C ILE A 105 -12.00 14.81 -5.45
N ASN A 106 -11.22 15.73 -4.88
CA ASN A 106 -11.38 17.17 -5.12
C ASN A 106 -10.31 17.65 -6.10
N VAL A 107 -10.58 18.75 -6.80
CA VAL A 107 -9.65 19.39 -7.72
C VAL A 107 -9.47 20.85 -7.33
N LYS A 108 -8.23 21.33 -7.43
CA LYS A 108 -7.88 22.74 -7.23
C LYS A 108 -6.95 23.18 -8.35
N ASP A 109 -7.27 24.28 -9.02
CA ASP A 109 -6.30 24.98 -9.85
C ASP A 109 -5.38 25.79 -8.94
N GLY A 110 -4.06 25.60 -9.10
CA GLY A 110 -3.08 26.28 -8.26
C GLY A 110 -1.65 25.83 -8.49
N GLN A 111 -0.73 26.70 -8.12
CA GLN A 111 0.71 26.44 -8.11
C GLN A 111 1.19 26.13 -6.70
N VAL A 112 2.25 25.33 -6.56
CA VAL A 112 2.82 25.02 -5.25
C VAL A 112 3.26 26.28 -4.50
N ASP A 113 3.77 27.28 -5.21
CA ASP A 113 4.21 28.55 -4.62
C ASP A 113 3.08 29.31 -3.92
N SER A 114 1.81 29.12 -4.35
CA SER A 114 0.68 29.77 -3.68
C SER A 114 0.31 29.11 -2.35
N LEU A 115 0.74 27.86 -2.12
CA LEU A 115 0.46 27.14 -0.88
C LEU A 115 1.27 27.68 0.30
N ALA A 116 2.45 28.24 0.06
CA ALA A 116 3.29 28.81 1.11
C ALA A 116 2.57 29.94 1.88
N GLY A 117 1.65 30.65 1.23
CA GLY A 117 0.83 31.71 1.82
C GLY A 117 -0.44 31.23 2.54
N ASP A 118 -0.82 29.96 2.41
CA ASP A 118 -2.10 29.42 2.90
C ASP A 118 -1.91 28.17 3.78
N VAL A 119 -1.28 28.39 4.94
CA VAL A 119 -1.05 27.34 5.93
C VAL A 119 -2.36 26.71 6.44
N GLN A 120 -3.46 27.47 6.43
CA GLN A 120 -4.75 26.95 6.90
C GLN A 120 -5.28 25.88 5.95
N PHE A 121 -5.19 26.12 4.64
CA PHE A 121 -5.50 25.10 3.65
C PHE A 121 -4.60 23.87 3.79
N LEU A 122 -3.29 24.05 3.99
CA LEU A 122 -2.36 22.92 4.16
C LEU A 122 -2.71 22.04 5.37
N LYS A 123 -3.22 22.62 6.46
CA LYS A 123 -3.67 21.88 7.66
C LYS A 123 -4.89 21.00 7.44
N GLU A 124 -5.57 21.13 6.30
CA GLU A 124 -6.63 20.21 5.89
C GLU A 124 -6.09 18.84 5.45
N PHE A 125 -4.77 18.68 5.30
CA PHE A 125 -4.15 17.47 4.80
C PHE A 125 -3.23 16.82 5.83
N ASP A 126 -3.20 15.50 5.82
CA ASP A 126 -2.26 14.70 6.60
C ASP A 126 -0.96 14.49 5.80
N PHE A 127 -1.07 14.40 4.46
CA PHE A 127 0.03 14.26 3.53
C PHE A 127 -0.07 15.28 2.38
N VAL A 128 1.07 15.88 2.05
CA VAL A 128 1.27 16.72 0.85
C VAL A 128 2.34 16.06 0.00
N ILE A 129 2.00 15.72 -1.24
CA ILE A 129 2.89 15.07 -2.19
C ILE A 129 3.09 16.00 -3.37
N CYS A 130 4.34 16.32 -3.71
CA CYS A 130 4.66 17.23 -4.81
C CYS A 130 5.47 16.52 -5.89
N THR A 131 5.06 16.71 -7.14
CA THR A 131 5.76 16.21 -8.33
C THR A 131 5.92 17.31 -9.37
N GLU A 132 7.05 17.33 -10.08
CA GLU A 132 7.33 18.28 -11.18
C GLU A 132 7.40 19.77 -10.78
N HIS A 133 7.90 20.08 -9.58
CA HIS A 133 8.08 21.45 -9.08
C HIS A 133 9.54 21.84 -8.93
N SER A 134 9.81 23.15 -8.85
CA SER A 134 11.16 23.67 -8.63
C SER A 134 11.68 23.28 -7.25
N LEU A 135 12.99 23.05 -7.13
CA LEU A 135 13.60 22.70 -5.85
C LEU A 135 13.37 23.78 -4.78
N SER A 136 13.41 25.06 -5.16
CA SER A 136 13.11 26.17 -4.22
C SER A 136 11.70 26.08 -3.65
N SER A 137 10.69 25.87 -4.51
CA SER A 137 9.30 25.69 -4.09
C SER A 137 9.13 24.52 -3.13
N LEU A 138 9.83 23.41 -3.41
CA LEU A 138 9.78 22.20 -2.60
C LEU A 138 10.42 22.41 -1.21
N ILE A 139 11.54 23.14 -1.13
CA ILE A 139 12.21 23.44 0.15
C ILE A 139 11.30 24.29 1.03
N ASP A 140 10.74 25.37 0.47
CA ASP A 140 9.87 26.29 1.22
C ASP A 140 8.63 25.56 1.74
N LEU A 141 7.97 24.77 0.88
CA LEU A 141 6.79 24.02 1.28
C LEU A 141 7.11 22.89 2.27
N ALA A 142 8.23 22.19 2.10
CA ALA A 142 8.67 21.15 3.02
C ALA A 142 8.85 21.70 4.44
N GLN A 143 9.48 22.87 4.58
CA GLN A 143 9.66 23.52 5.88
C GLN A 143 8.32 23.88 6.52
N ILE A 144 7.39 24.45 5.75
CA ILE A 144 6.05 24.79 6.24
C ILE A 144 5.29 23.53 6.68
N CYS A 145 5.37 22.45 5.90
CA CYS A 145 4.76 21.17 6.27
C CYS A 145 5.36 20.61 7.57
N HIS A 146 6.68 20.61 7.70
CA HIS A 146 7.39 20.16 8.90
C HIS A 146 6.93 20.91 10.15
N ASP A 147 6.95 22.24 10.09
CA ASP A 147 6.59 23.12 11.22
C ASP A 147 5.12 22.96 11.65
N ASN A 148 4.27 22.42 10.77
CA ASN A 148 2.85 22.20 11.02
C ASN A 148 2.48 20.71 11.18
N ASN A 149 3.47 19.81 11.31
CA ASN A 149 3.27 18.36 11.45
C ASN A 149 2.46 17.73 10.30
N ILE A 150 2.65 18.25 9.09
CA ILE A 150 2.09 17.72 7.85
C ILE A 150 3.18 16.88 7.19
N LYS A 151 2.83 15.65 6.78
CA LYS A 151 3.80 14.73 6.17
C LYS A 151 4.03 15.18 4.74
N PHE A 152 5.28 15.25 4.34
CA PHE A 152 5.66 15.78 3.05
C PHE A 152 6.41 14.73 2.23
N VAL A 153 6.08 14.64 0.94
CA VAL A 153 6.80 13.81 -0.02
C VAL A 153 7.05 14.65 -1.26
N ALA A 154 8.29 14.67 -1.74
CA ALA A 154 8.62 15.23 -3.04
C ALA A 154 9.22 14.15 -3.91
N SER A 155 8.78 14.07 -5.16
CA SER A 155 9.33 13.14 -6.13
C SER A 155 9.38 13.77 -7.52
N ASP A 156 10.46 13.57 -8.25
CA ASP A 156 10.58 14.08 -9.62
C ASP A 156 11.33 13.06 -10.49
N MET A 157 11.04 13.08 -11.79
CA MET A 157 11.65 12.21 -12.78
C MET A 157 12.17 13.08 -13.93
N LYS A 158 13.42 12.84 -14.33
CA LYS A 158 14.07 13.49 -15.48
C LYS A 158 14.74 12.40 -16.33
N GLY A 159 13.99 11.90 -17.31
CA GLY A 159 14.41 10.75 -18.12
C GLY A 159 14.61 9.51 -17.25
N LEU A 160 15.83 8.96 -17.23
CA LEU A 160 16.15 7.75 -16.47
C LEU A 160 16.54 8.00 -14.99
N SER A 161 16.59 9.27 -14.58
CA SER A 161 16.94 9.64 -13.20
C SER A 161 15.69 10.07 -12.45
N SER A 162 15.61 9.68 -11.18
CA SER A 162 14.55 10.11 -10.27
C SER A 162 15.10 10.54 -8.93
N LEU A 163 14.33 11.37 -8.25
CA LEU A 163 14.54 11.79 -6.88
C LEU A 163 13.29 11.44 -6.08
N ILE A 164 13.47 10.94 -4.87
CA ILE A 164 12.41 10.88 -3.86
C ILE A 164 12.94 11.44 -2.55
N PHE A 165 12.16 12.32 -1.94
CA PHE A 165 12.38 12.88 -0.62
C PHE A 165 11.10 12.71 0.18
N TYR A 166 11.22 12.42 1.47
CA TYR A 166 10.09 12.38 2.37
C TYR A 166 10.48 12.90 3.75
N ASP A 167 9.55 13.62 4.36
CA ASP A 167 9.63 14.11 5.72
C ASP A 167 8.32 13.76 6.44
N MET A 168 8.46 12.93 7.47
CA MET A 168 7.33 12.43 8.26
C MET A 168 7.23 13.14 9.63
N GLY A 169 8.08 14.15 9.86
CA GLY A 169 8.29 14.79 11.16
C GLY A 169 8.83 13.80 12.21
N GLU A 170 8.67 14.15 13.49
CA GLU A 170 8.92 13.20 14.57
C GLU A 170 7.85 12.09 14.55
N HIS A 171 8.25 10.87 14.21
CA HIS A 171 7.37 9.73 14.16
C HIS A 171 8.03 8.49 14.74
N LYS A 172 7.20 7.58 15.25
CA LYS A 172 7.65 6.26 15.71
C LYS A 172 7.19 5.22 14.70
N ILE A 173 8.15 4.55 14.08
CA ILE A 173 7.87 3.39 13.25
C ILE A 173 7.47 2.24 14.18
N LYS A 174 6.18 1.89 14.17
CA LYS A 174 5.63 0.81 15.01
C LYS A 174 5.96 -0.58 14.47
N ASP A 175 6.22 -0.66 13.17
CA ASP A 175 6.54 -1.90 12.48
C ASP A 175 7.50 -1.60 11.32
N LEU A 176 8.71 -2.14 11.37
CA LEU A 176 9.72 -1.97 10.32
C LEU A 176 9.49 -2.92 9.14
N ASN A 177 8.65 -3.96 9.31
CA ASN A 177 8.32 -4.96 8.29
C ASN A 177 6.80 -5.27 8.32
N PRO A 178 5.96 -4.37 7.78
CA PRO A 178 4.51 -4.43 7.95
C PRO A 178 3.80 -5.55 7.16
N GLY A 179 4.53 -6.29 6.31
CA GLY A 179 3.96 -7.39 5.52
C GLY A 179 3.73 -8.63 6.36
N PHE A 180 4.75 -9.09 7.09
CA PHE A 180 4.73 -10.26 7.97
C PHE A 180 5.95 -10.15 8.89
N LYS A 181 5.92 -10.70 10.13
CA LYS A 181 7.20 -11.13 10.72
C LYS A 181 7.82 -12.14 9.76
N GLU A 182 9.13 -12.02 9.53
CA GLU A 182 9.97 -13.02 8.85
C GLU A 182 9.39 -14.43 9.04
N GLY A 183 8.86 -14.98 7.94
CA GLY A 183 8.19 -16.28 7.93
C GLY A 183 9.20 -17.38 7.70
N CYS A 184 8.90 -18.58 8.19
CA CYS A 184 9.75 -19.73 7.93
C CYS A 184 9.21 -20.54 6.75
N SER A 185 10.11 -20.87 5.81
CA SER A 185 9.75 -21.70 4.65
C SER A 185 9.36 -23.11 5.10
N ILE A 186 8.25 -23.62 4.55
CA ILE A 186 7.73 -24.94 4.87
C ILE A 186 8.39 -25.98 3.97
N LYS A 187 9.04 -26.96 4.59
CA LYS A 187 9.64 -28.10 3.91
C LYS A 187 8.63 -29.21 3.66
N ASP A 188 7.80 -29.51 4.66
CA ASP A 188 6.77 -30.56 4.55
C ASP A 188 5.64 -30.33 5.57
N ILE A 189 4.46 -30.89 5.28
CA ILE A 189 3.32 -30.92 6.20
C ILE A 189 2.73 -32.32 6.23
N VAL A 190 2.71 -32.92 7.42
CA VAL A 190 2.12 -34.24 7.66
C VAL A 190 0.70 -34.06 8.20
N ASN A 191 -0.29 -34.55 7.44
CA ASN A 191 -1.69 -34.59 7.85
C ASN A 191 -1.87 -35.34 9.18
N GLY A 192 -2.75 -34.83 10.04
CA GLY A 192 -3.13 -35.50 11.27
C GLY A 192 -3.74 -34.56 12.29
N ASN A 193 -3.96 -35.11 13.50
CA ASN A 193 -4.50 -34.38 14.65
C ASN A 193 -3.64 -34.69 15.89
N PRO A 194 -2.71 -33.81 16.29
CA PRO A 194 -2.39 -32.51 15.69
C PRO A 194 -1.54 -32.61 14.40
N THR A 195 -1.71 -31.63 13.51
CA THR A 195 -0.88 -31.45 12.29
C THR A 195 0.59 -31.20 12.65
N LYS A 196 1.51 -31.78 11.85
CA LYS A 196 2.96 -31.61 12.02
C LYS A 196 3.57 -30.93 10.80
N ILE A 197 4.51 -30.03 11.04
CA ILE A 197 5.10 -29.16 10.02
C ILE A 197 6.60 -29.22 10.14
N ASP A 198 7.27 -29.54 9.05
CA ASP A 198 8.72 -29.47 8.95
C ASP A 198 9.13 -28.16 8.28
N LEU A 199 10.01 -27.42 8.95
CA LEU A 199 10.54 -26.15 8.49
C LEU A 199 11.96 -26.32 7.93
N PHE A 200 12.37 -25.44 7.03
CA PHE A 200 13.74 -25.47 6.51
C PHE A 200 14.78 -25.15 7.62
N PRO A 201 15.91 -25.87 7.71
CA PRO A 201 16.92 -25.68 8.77
C PRO A 201 17.69 -24.36 8.68
N ASP A 202 17.95 -23.90 7.46
CA ASP A 202 18.84 -22.77 7.18
C ASP A 202 18.18 -21.40 7.40
N ASP A 203 16.91 -21.42 7.82
CA ASP A 203 16.17 -20.24 8.15
C ASP A 203 16.60 -19.75 9.55
N GLU A 204 17.14 -18.53 9.63
CA GLU A 204 17.60 -17.95 10.90
C GLU A 204 16.49 -17.92 11.94
N PHE A 205 15.23 -17.87 11.51
CA PHE A 205 14.04 -17.86 12.36
C PHE A 205 13.64 -19.23 12.91
N ASN A 206 14.13 -20.31 12.31
CA ASN A 206 13.97 -21.65 12.87
C ASN A 206 14.93 -21.91 14.04
N LYS A 207 15.93 -21.05 14.25
CA LYS A 207 16.83 -21.10 15.40
C LYS A 207 16.07 -20.72 16.69
N GLU A 208 16.64 -21.10 17.83
CA GLU A 208 15.96 -21.27 19.13
C GLU A 208 15.19 -20.05 19.68
N GLU A 209 15.42 -18.83 19.17
CA GLU A 209 14.74 -17.61 19.65
C GLU A 209 13.45 -17.24 18.88
N GLY A 210 13.21 -17.82 17.69
CA GLY A 210 12.16 -17.35 16.76
C GLY A 210 10.76 -17.91 17.00
N MET A 211 10.59 -19.25 17.04
CA MET A 211 9.30 -19.93 17.26
C MET A 211 9.15 -20.43 18.70
N ASN A 212 8.30 -19.76 19.48
CA ASN A 212 7.98 -20.18 20.84
C ASN A 212 6.69 -21.01 20.89
N VAL A 213 6.67 -22.01 21.77
CA VAL A 213 5.46 -22.77 22.10
C VAL A 213 4.37 -21.79 22.55
N HIS A 214 3.12 -22.08 22.20
CA HIS A 214 1.93 -21.27 22.48
C HIS A 214 1.70 -20.02 21.62
N GLN A 215 2.60 -19.69 20.68
CA GLN A 215 2.35 -18.62 19.71
C GLN A 215 1.39 -19.07 18.60
N ASN A 216 0.73 -18.10 17.98
CA ASN A 216 -0.15 -18.33 16.85
C ASN A 216 0.59 -18.07 15.52
N ILE A 217 0.37 -18.93 14.54
CA ILE A 217 0.93 -18.81 13.19
C ILE A 217 -0.15 -18.89 12.11
N VAL A 218 0.12 -18.28 10.95
CA VAL A 218 -0.72 -18.35 9.75
C VAL A 218 0.10 -18.85 8.57
N PHE A 219 -0.56 -19.52 7.63
CA PHE A 219 0.08 -20.11 6.46
C PHE A 219 -0.28 -19.29 5.21
N ARG A 220 0.68 -19.12 4.29
CA ARG A 220 0.43 -18.56 2.96
C ARG A 220 1.16 -19.38 1.89
N ASN A 221 0.62 -19.33 0.68
CA ASN A 221 1.17 -19.98 -0.51
C ASN A 221 1.39 -21.50 -0.37
N VAL A 222 0.65 -22.16 0.54
CA VAL A 222 0.68 -23.62 0.68
C VAL A 222 0.02 -24.26 -0.54
N ARG A 223 0.74 -25.12 -1.23
CA ARG A 223 0.26 -25.88 -2.39
C ARG A 223 -0.18 -27.28 -1.98
N GLY A 224 -1.17 -27.83 -2.69
CA GLY A 224 -1.79 -29.13 -2.41
C GLY A 224 -2.68 -29.18 -1.16
N MET A 225 -2.23 -28.59 -0.05
CA MET A 225 -2.99 -28.44 1.21
C MET A 225 -3.50 -27.00 1.37
N THR A 226 -4.31 -26.55 0.39
CA THR A 226 -4.71 -25.14 0.24
C THR A 226 -5.62 -24.64 1.35
N GLU A 227 -6.29 -25.54 2.08
CA GLU A 227 -7.15 -25.21 3.22
C GLU A 227 -6.39 -24.45 4.32
N LEU A 228 -5.07 -24.66 4.41
CA LEU A 228 -4.21 -23.93 5.34
C LEU A 228 -4.10 -22.44 5.01
N ASN A 229 -4.21 -22.05 3.74
CA ASN A 229 -4.13 -20.65 3.32
C ASN A 229 -5.34 -19.83 3.81
N GLU A 230 -6.49 -20.48 3.91
CA GLU A 230 -7.76 -19.89 4.37
C GLU A 230 -7.94 -20.01 5.89
N HIS A 231 -7.09 -20.80 6.56
CA HIS A 231 -7.22 -21.04 7.99
C HIS A 231 -6.84 -19.80 8.81
N LYS A 232 -7.61 -19.54 9.88
CA LYS A 232 -7.26 -18.54 10.90
C LYS A 232 -5.99 -18.96 11.65
N ALA A 233 -5.45 -18.06 12.46
CA ALA A 233 -4.23 -18.31 13.20
C ALA A 233 -4.31 -19.61 14.03
N VAL A 234 -3.28 -20.46 13.90
CA VAL A 234 -3.18 -21.78 14.53
C VAL A 234 -2.11 -21.74 15.61
N ARG A 235 -2.42 -22.30 16.79
CA ARG A 235 -1.50 -22.28 17.93
C ARG A 235 -0.44 -23.36 17.82
N ILE A 236 0.82 -23.03 18.13
CA ILE A 236 1.91 -24.00 18.27
C ILE A 236 1.78 -24.76 19.59
N LYS A 237 1.66 -26.09 19.52
CA LYS A 237 1.63 -27.01 20.67
C LYS A 237 3.00 -27.39 21.17
N SER A 238 3.95 -27.65 20.25
CA SER A 238 5.32 -28.01 20.60
C SER A 238 6.25 -27.78 19.41
N LYS A 239 7.54 -27.63 19.69
CA LYS A 239 8.60 -27.55 18.68
C LYS A 239 9.76 -28.44 19.10
N ILE A 240 10.26 -29.27 18.18
CA ILE A 240 11.44 -30.13 18.37
C ILE A 240 12.35 -29.94 17.16
N GLY A 241 13.47 -29.25 17.35
CA GLY A 241 14.33 -28.83 16.24
C GLY A 241 13.52 -28.03 15.21
N ASN A 242 13.51 -28.51 13.97
CA ASN A 242 12.83 -27.85 12.86
C ASN A 242 11.38 -28.29 12.67
N ARG A 243 10.88 -29.20 13.52
CA ARG A 243 9.52 -29.72 13.44
C ARG A 243 8.63 -29.01 14.44
N VAL A 244 7.51 -28.49 13.96
CA VAL A 244 6.50 -27.79 14.74
C VAL A 244 5.21 -28.61 14.72
N VAL A 245 4.57 -28.73 15.87
CA VAL A 245 3.26 -29.36 16.01
C VAL A 245 2.25 -28.28 16.33
N VAL A 246 1.17 -28.20 15.55
CA VAL A 246 0.17 -27.13 15.66
C VAL A 246 -1.19 -27.69 16.07
N ASP A 247 -1.98 -26.89 16.77
CA ASP A 247 -3.32 -27.25 17.25
C ASP A 247 -4.35 -27.19 16.12
N LEU A 248 -4.24 -28.13 15.18
CA LEU A 248 -5.08 -28.25 14.00
C LEU A 248 -5.30 -29.72 13.67
N ASP A 249 -6.51 -30.06 13.24
CA ASP A 249 -6.83 -31.35 12.63
C ASP A 249 -6.83 -31.19 11.11
N SER A 250 -5.77 -31.69 10.46
CA SER A 250 -5.65 -31.70 9.00
C SER A 250 -5.90 -33.07 8.38
N THR A 251 -6.54 -34.00 9.10
CA THR A 251 -6.76 -35.38 8.63
C THR A 251 -7.54 -35.44 7.32
N ASN A 252 -8.45 -34.49 7.11
CA ASN A 252 -9.29 -34.40 5.91
C ASN A 252 -8.81 -33.36 4.88
N PHE A 253 -7.63 -32.75 5.09
CA PHE A 253 -7.10 -31.75 4.17
C PHE A 253 -6.43 -32.42 2.97
N GLY A 254 -6.22 -31.65 1.89
CA GLY A 254 -5.37 -32.04 0.78
C GLY A 254 -3.95 -32.44 1.22
N LYS A 255 -3.21 -33.11 0.34
CA LYS A 255 -1.80 -33.46 0.60
C LYS A 255 -0.91 -32.28 0.26
N PHE A 256 0.07 -32.01 1.12
CA PHE A 256 1.04 -30.96 0.86
C PHE A 256 1.86 -31.22 -0.40
N GLU A 257 2.11 -30.16 -1.16
CA GLU A 257 3.04 -30.14 -2.28
C GLU A 257 4.11 -29.08 -2.01
N LEU A 258 5.37 -29.45 -2.20
CA LEU A 258 6.50 -28.54 -2.00
C LEU A 258 6.39 -27.33 -2.95
N GLY A 259 6.61 -26.14 -2.40
CA GLY A 259 6.53 -24.89 -3.14
C GLY A 259 7.01 -23.71 -2.29
N ASP A 260 6.47 -22.53 -2.56
CA ASP A 260 6.77 -21.26 -1.88
C ASP A 260 5.97 -21.05 -0.58
N GLY A 261 5.44 -22.13 0.00
CA GLY A 261 4.63 -22.10 1.21
C GLY A 261 5.42 -21.67 2.44
N SER A 262 4.86 -20.75 3.22
CA SER A 262 5.53 -20.18 4.40
C SER A 262 4.57 -20.07 5.59
N ALA A 263 5.14 -20.20 6.80
CA ALA A 263 4.45 -20.02 8.07
C ALA A 263 4.90 -18.71 8.73
N TYR A 264 3.95 -17.84 9.09
CA TYR A 264 4.20 -16.51 9.64
C TYR A 264 3.62 -16.38 11.04
N PHE A 265 4.25 -15.57 11.89
CA PHE A 265 3.72 -15.29 13.22
C PHE A 265 2.60 -14.26 13.21
N MET A 266 1.58 -14.52 14.01
CA MET A 266 0.60 -13.51 14.41
C MET A 266 1.00 -12.96 15.79
N LYS A 267 1.07 -11.63 15.92
CA LYS A 267 1.15 -10.97 17.24
C LYS A 267 -0.21 -10.97 17.91
#